data_AF-A0A094F8X0-F1
#
_entry.id   AF-A0A094F8X0-F1
#
_cell.length_a   1.000
_cell.length_b   1.000
_cell.length_c   1.000
_cell.angle_alpha   90.00
_cell.angle_beta   90.00
_cell.angle_gamma   90.00
#
_symmetry.space_group_name_H-M   'P 1'
#
loop_
_entity.id
_entity.type
_entity.pdbx_description
1 polymer ?
#
loop_
_entity_poly.entity_id
_entity_poly.type
_entity_poly.pdbx_seq_one_letter_code
_entity_poly.pdbx_strand_id
1 'polypeptide(L)'
;MPDFQVNGAKLHYETFGTGPLLLLIPGADGRGTVFHDTAKYLSKHFTVACWDRRGFSQSLLIGEQDFTDRLSVDADDAFALIQHLSDQPAFVFGTSSGAIVATQLLIRHPKCVRALVAHEPPAFALLPEEYRAKAAGLIEHIYSLYRAKGIQAAMEVFSGGLSAGEDGATMRYCMDIMRGDEIRANSMYWFEFELRQYTSAVLDVEVIVAEKEKYIPAAGATSGDGPGVGPIALLAGKVGKEVVRLPGGHISYMTEPEIFANALWGLFEKVIKS
;
A
#
# COMPACT_ATOMS: atom_id res chain seq x y z
N MET A 1 -19.38 7.52 -8.43
CA MET A 1 -18.24 6.62 -8.65
C MET A 1 -17.82 6.78 -10.09
N PRO A 2 -16.69 7.44 -10.37
CA PRO A 2 -16.20 7.65 -11.72
C PRO A 2 -15.10 6.66 -12.09
N ASP A 3 -14.98 6.42 -13.40
CA ASP A 3 -13.81 5.79 -14.00
C ASP A 3 -12.91 6.89 -14.60
N PHE A 4 -11.59 6.71 -14.54
CA PHE A 4 -10.59 7.63 -15.11
C PHE A 4 -9.62 6.88 -16.02
N GLN A 5 -9.39 7.40 -17.23
CA GLN A 5 -8.49 6.75 -18.19
C GLN A 5 -7.05 7.22 -17.98
N VAL A 6 -6.14 6.26 -17.93
CA VAL A 6 -4.68 6.45 -17.90
C VAL A 6 -4.05 5.63 -19.02
N ASN A 7 -2.74 5.77 -19.22
CA ASN A 7 -2.07 4.98 -20.26
C ASN A 7 -2.19 3.47 -19.97
N GLY A 8 -2.85 2.75 -20.87
CA GLY A 8 -3.02 1.30 -20.81
C GLY A 8 -4.00 0.79 -19.76
N ALA A 9 -4.78 1.64 -19.09
CA ALA A 9 -5.77 1.20 -18.10
C ALA A 9 -6.92 2.20 -17.91
N LYS A 10 -8.02 1.72 -17.34
CA LYS A 10 -9.11 2.52 -16.79
C LYS A 10 -9.15 2.30 -15.28
N LEU A 11 -8.92 3.34 -14.50
CA LEU A 11 -8.90 3.30 -13.05
C LEU A 11 -10.29 3.58 -12.49
N HIS A 12 -10.77 2.69 -11.63
CA HIS A 12 -11.97 2.91 -10.85
C HIS A 12 -11.64 3.57 -9.51
N TYR A 13 -12.41 4.58 -9.13
CA TYR A 13 -12.24 5.25 -7.85
C TYR A 13 -13.56 5.79 -7.27
N GLU A 14 -13.52 5.99 -5.96
CA GLU A 14 -14.60 6.59 -5.17
C GLU A 14 -14.02 7.70 -4.30
N THR A 15 -14.81 8.77 -4.12
CA THR A 15 -14.41 9.92 -3.29
C THR A 15 -15.42 10.14 -2.17
N PHE A 16 -14.92 10.43 -0.98
CA PHE A 16 -15.72 10.74 0.20
C PHE A 16 -15.34 12.11 0.75
N GLY A 17 -16.35 12.93 1.09
CA GLY A 17 -16.13 14.23 1.73
C GLY A 17 -15.62 15.32 0.80
N THR A 18 -15.18 16.42 1.41
CA THR A 18 -14.68 17.62 0.73
C THR A 18 -13.50 18.19 1.51
N GLY A 19 -12.48 18.67 0.83
CA GLY A 19 -11.32 19.32 1.46
C GLY A 19 -10.03 19.05 0.68
N PRO A 20 -8.86 19.15 1.33
CA PRO A 20 -7.61 18.68 0.74
C PRO A 20 -7.72 17.21 0.32
N LEU A 21 -7.06 16.84 -0.78
CA LEU A 21 -7.08 15.47 -1.27
C LEU A 21 -6.25 14.55 -0.36
N LEU A 22 -6.83 13.42 0.04
CA LEU A 22 -6.15 12.28 0.65
C LEU A 22 -6.30 11.05 -0.23
N LEU A 23 -5.21 10.58 -0.82
CA LEU A 23 -5.18 9.34 -1.60
C LEU A 23 -4.84 8.15 -0.69
N LEU A 24 -5.67 7.11 -0.71
CA LEU A 24 -5.45 5.84 0.01
C LEU A 24 -5.03 4.76 -0.98
N ILE A 25 -3.81 4.23 -0.83
CA ILE A 25 -3.22 3.24 -1.74
C ILE A 25 -3.25 1.85 -1.09
N PRO A 26 -4.08 0.92 -1.60
CA PRO A 26 -4.26 -0.40 -0.99
C PRO A 26 -3.06 -1.31 -1.25
N GLY A 27 -2.86 -2.27 -0.34
CA GLY A 27 -1.83 -3.30 -0.43
C GLY A 27 -2.16 -4.42 -1.41
N ALA A 28 -1.81 -5.66 -1.05
CA ALA A 28 -1.92 -6.86 -1.87
C ALA A 28 -3.34 -7.14 -2.40
N ASP A 29 -4.37 -6.72 -1.66
CA ASP A 29 -5.78 -6.83 -2.06
C ASP A 29 -6.11 -5.96 -3.29
N GLY A 30 -5.41 -4.84 -3.44
CA GLY A 30 -5.51 -3.92 -4.57
C GLY A 30 -6.81 -3.12 -4.68
N ARG A 31 -7.84 -3.42 -3.88
CA ARG A 31 -9.14 -2.74 -3.92
C ARG A 31 -9.17 -1.50 -3.06
N GLY A 32 -9.78 -0.44 -3.56
CA GLY A 32 -10.03 0.78 -2.79
C GLY A 32 -11.07 0.56 -1.69
N THR A 33 -11.98 -0.40 -1.89
CA THR A 33 -13.11 -0.67 -1.00
C THR A 33 -12.71 -1.10 0.42
N VAL A 34 -11.48 -1.61 0.60
CA VAL A 34 -10.91 -1.94 1.92
C VAL A 34 -10.81 -0.72 2.85
N PHE A 35 -10.84 0.50 2.29
CA PHE A 35 -10.75 1.74 3.04
C PHE A 35 -12.10 2.44 3.25
N HIS A 36 -13.21 1.92 2.73
CA HIS A 36 -14.49 2.65 2.77
C HIS A 36 -14.94 3.03 4.18
N ASP A 37 -14.77 2.15 5.16
CA ASP A 37 -15.16 2.45 6.53
C ASP A 37 -14.24 3.50 7.15
N THR A 38 -12.92 3.43 6.94
CA THR A 38 -11.98 4.48 7.34
C THR A 38 -12.29 5.82 6.66
N ALA A 39 -12.63 5.78 5.36
CA ALA A 39 -12.88 6.95 4.53
C ALA A 39 -14.08 7.75 5.03
N LYS A 40 -15.13 7.11 5.54
CA LYS A 40 -16.30 7.77 6.16
C LYS A 40 -15.93 8.66 7.37
N TYR A 41 -14.89 8.29 8.11
CA TYR A 41 -14.42 9.09 9.24
C TYR A 41 -13.49 10.22 8.76
N LEU A 42 -12.57 9.91 7.85
CA LEU A 42 -11.62 10.87 7.27
C LEU A 42 -12.30 11.92 6.38
N SER A 43 -13.45 11.61 5.79
CA SER A 43 -14.22 12.51 4.92
C SER A 43 -14.74 13.77 5.62
N LYS A 44 -14.66 13.82 6.96
CA LYS A 44 -14.92 15.04 7.75
C LYS A 44 -13.85 16.11 7.54
N HIS A 45 -12.67 15.74 7.05
CA HIS A 45 -11.49 16.59 6.94
C HIS A 45 -10.91 16.66 5.52
N PHE A 46 -11.15 15.64 4.70
CA PHE A 46 -10.55 15.49 3.38
C PHE A 46 -11.58 15.20 2.29
N THR A 47 -11.19 15.42 1.05
CA THR A 47 -11.67 14.61 -0.07
C THR A 47 -10.82 13.33 -0.08
N VAL A 48 -11.38 12.23 0.41
CA VAL A 48 -10.69 10.94 0.50
C VAL A 48 -10.93 10.17 -0.79
N ALA A 49 -9.86 9.84 -1.52
CA ALA A 49 -9.92 9.03 -2.74
C ALA A 49 -9.49 7.59 -2.45
N CYS A 50 -10.43 6.66 -2.61
CA CYS A 50 -10.24 5.22 -2.58
C CYS A 50 -10.27 4.72 -4.04
N TRP A 51 -9.29 3.92 -4.45
CA TRP A 51 -9.19 3.46 -5.84
C TRP A 51 -8.72 2.02 -5.92
N ASP A 52 -9.16 1.34 -6.97
CA ASP A 52 -8.63 0.02 -7.32
C ASP A 52 -7.34 0.23 -8.12
N ARG A 53 -6.25 -0.44 -7.74
CA ARG A 53 -4.98 -0.34 -8.50
C ARG A 53 -5.14 -0.99 -9.87
N ARG A 54 -4.33 -0.60 -10.86
CA ARG A 54 -4.46 -1.11 -12.25
C ARG A 54 -4.43 -2.64 -12.33
N GLY A 55 -5.46 -3.21 -12.96
CA GLY A 55 -5.64 -4.65 -13.10
C GLY A 55 -6.29 -5.34 -11.91
N PHE A 56 -6.65 -4.60 -10.85
CA PHE A 56 -7.45 -5.10 -9.73
C PHE A 56 -8.91 -4.67 -9.88
N SER A 57 -9.82 -5.57 -9.51
CA SER A 57 -11.26 -5.30 -9.38
C SER A 57 -11.85 -4.52 -10.56
N GLN A 58 -12.31 -3.29 -10.35
CA GLN A 58 -12.98 -2.50 -11.38
C GLN A 58 -11.99 -1.69 -12.24
N SER A 59 -10.71 -1.68 -11.87
CA SER A 59 -9.64 -1.05 -12.65
C SER A 59 -9.11 -1.98 -13.74
N LEU A 60 -9.62 -1.82 -14.96
CA LEU A 60 -9.36 -2.72 -16.08
C LEU A 60 -8.13 -2.30 -16.89
N LEU A 61 -7.31 -3.28 -17.28
CA LEU A 61 -6.22 -3.10 -18.23
C LEU A 61 -6.78 -2.96 -19.65
N ILE A 62 -6.16 -2.09 -20.44
CA ILE A 62 -6.55 -1.80 -21.83
C ILE A 62 -5.33 -2.00 -22.73
N GLY A 63 -5.47 -2.88 -23.72
CA GLY A 63 -4.40 -3.18 -24.68
C GLY A 63 -3.26 -3.99 -24.05
N GLU A 64 -2.15 -4.09 -24.80
CA GLU A 64 -0.95 -4.80 -24.36
C GLU A 64 -0.33 -4.13 -23.13
N GLN A 65 0.17 -4.94 -22.22
CA GLN A 65 0.78 -4.48 -20.97
C GLN A 65 2.25 -4.87 -20.92
N ASP A 66 3.06 -3.94 -20.44
CA ASP A 66 4.43 -4.21 -20.02
C ASP A 66 4.46 -4.32 -18.49
N PHE A 67 4.78 -5.51 -17.99
CA PHE A 67 4.87 -5.79 -16.56
C PHE A 67 6.31 -5.73 -16.02
N THR A 68 7.31 -5.36 -16.84
CA THR A 68 8.72 -5.34 -16.45
C THR A 68 9.04 -4.26 -15.40
N ASP A 69 8.33 -3.13 -15.43
CA ASP A 69 8.45 -2.03 -14.46
C ASP A 69 7.08 -1.59 -13.92
N ARG A 70 6.30 -2.56 -13.45
CA ARG A 70 4.92 -2.30 -13.00
C ARG A 70 4.87 -1.33 -11.80
N LEU A 71 5.85 -1.39 -10.90
CA LEU A 71 5.90 -0.49 -9.73
C LEU A 71 5.96 1.00 -10.13
N SER A 72 6.78 1.36 -11.11
CA SER A 72 6.84 2.75 -11.59
C SER A 72 5.54 3.16 -12.27
N VAL A 73 4.90 2.24 -12.99
CA VAL A 73 3.60 2.49 -13.63
C VAL A 73 2.49 2.68 -12.60
N ASP A 74 2.44 1.89 -11.52
CA ASP A 74 1.49 2.08 -10.40
C ASP A 74 1.68 3.45 -9.73
N ALA A 75 2.93 3.92 -9.60
CA ALA A 75 3.23 5.24 -9.06
C ALA A 75 2.79 6.37 -10.02
N ASP A 76 2.96 6.18 -11.33
CA ASP A 76 2.52 7.14 -12.35
C ASP A 76 0.98 7.22 -12.43
N ASP A 77 0.28 6.11 -12.22
CA ASP A 77 -1.18 6.09 -12.09
C ASP A 77 -1.67 6.86 -10.86
N ALA A 78 -1.02 6.68 -9.71
CA ALA A 78 -1.33 7.43 -8.50
C ALA A 78 -1.11 8.94 -8.70
N PHE A 79 -0.03 9.32 -9.39
CA PHE A 79 0.23 10.70 -9.79
C PHE A 79 -0.87 11.24 -10.71
N ALA A 80 -1.24 10.50 -11.76
CA ALA A 80 -2.28 10.91 -12.70
C ALA A 80 -3.64 11.08 -12.01
N LEU A 81 -3.98 10.18 -11.07
CA LEU A 81 -5.21 10.28 -10.29
C LEU A 81 -5.19 11.50 -9.35
N ILE A 82 -4.06 11.82 -8.73
CA ILE A 82 -3.92 13.04 -7.92
C ILE A 82 -4.15 14.29 -8.78
N GLN A 83 -3.52 14.36 -9.96
CA GLN A 83 -3.70 15.50 -10.87
C GLN A 83 -5.13 15.63 -11.40
N HIS A 84 -5.82 14.51 -11.61
CA HIS A 84 -7.22 14.51 -12.00
C HIS A 84 -8.17 15.02 -10.90
N LEU A 85 -7.84 14.76 -9.63
CA LEU A 85 -8.70 15.07 -8.50
C LEU A 85 -8.35 16.37 -7.77
N SER A 86 -7.15 16.92 -7.98
CA SER A 86 -6.72 18.14 -7.28
C SER A 86 -5.62 18.89 -8.03
N ASP A 87 -5.72 20.22 -8.01
CA ASP A 87 -4.66 21.14 -8.43
C ASP A 87 -3.60 21.37 -7.33
N GLN A 88 -3.71 20.70 -6.19
CA GLN A 88 -2.82 20.84 -5.04
C GLN A 88 -2.14 19.51 -4.69
N PRO A 89 -0.94 19.54 -4.07
CA PRO A 89 -0.30 18.33 -3.59
C PRO A 89 -1.20 17.58 -2.58
N ALA A 90 -1.29 16.27 -2.73
CA ALA A 90 -2.16 15.41 -1.93
C ALA A 90 -1.48 14.90 -0.67
N PHE A 91 -2.28 14.65 0.37
CA PHE A 91 -1.89 13.72 1.43
C PHE A 91 -2.00 12.30 0.90
N VAL A 92 -1.10 11.42 1.30
CA VAL A 92 -1.05 10.03 0.82
C VAL A 92 -0.87 9.10 2.00
N PHE A 93 -1.68 8.04 2.04
CA PHE A 93 -1.48 6.90 2.90
C PHE A 93 -1.33 5.66 2.02
N GLY A 94 -0.23 4.92 2.20
CA GLY A 94 -0.04 3.62 1.57
C GLY A 94 0.26 2.57 2.62
N THR A 95 -0.30 1.36 2.46
CA THR A 95 -0.05 0.22 3.36
C THR A 95 0.49 -0.98 2.58
N SER A 96 1.44 -1.73 3.16
CA SER A 96 2.00 -2.94 2.55
C SER A 96 2.60 -2.67 1.17
N SER A 97 2.26 -3.44 0.12
CA SER A 97 2.67 -3.14 -1.26
C SER A 97 2.23 -1.75 -1.74
N GLY A 98 1.11 -1.23 -1.24
CA GLY A 98 0.65 0.13 -1.48
C GLY A 98 1.56 1.18 -0.86
N ALA A 99 2.25 0.88 0.24
CA ALA A 99 3.27 1.75 0.82
C ALA A 99 4.53 1.81 -0.06
N ILE A 100 4.86 0.73 -0.77
CA ILE A 100 5.95 0.70 -1.75
C ILE A 100 5.59 1.58 -2.96
N VAL A 101 4.36 1.45 -3.48
CA VAL A 101 3.82 2.33 -4.54
C VAL A 101 3.83 3.79 -4.09
N ALA A 102 3.36 4.08 -2.89
CA ALA A 102 3.31 5.44 -2.36
C ALA A 102 4.70 6.05 -2.17
N THR A 103 5.68 5.24 -1.77
CA THR A 103 7.08 5.67 -1.66
C THR A 103 7.67 5.92 -3.05
N GLN A 104 7.38 5.06 -4.03
CA GLN A 104 7.79 5.26 -5.41
C GLN A 104 7.15 6.51 -6.03
N LEU A 105 5.90 6.82 -5.69
CA LEU A 105 5.23 8.07 -6.05
C LEU A 105 5.98 9.28 -5.51
N LEU A 106 6.40 9.26 -4.24
CA LEU A 106 7.19 10.35 -3.65
C LEU A 106 8.54 10.52 -4.36
N ILE A 107 9.21 9.41 -4.69
CA ILE A 107 10.50 9.42 -5.39
C ILE A 107 10.36 10.05 -6.79
N ARG A 108 9.35 9.64 -7.55
CA ARG A 108 9.17 10.06 -8.95
C ARG A 108 8.52 11.42 -9.09
N HIS A 109 7.56 11.73 -8.21
CA HIS A 109 6.70 12.91 -8.30
C HIS A 109 6.63 13.69 -6.97
N PRO A 110 7.76 14.11 -6.39
CA PRO A 110 7.78 14.68 -5.03
C PRO A 110 6.94 15.96 -4.88
N LYS A 111 6.67 16.66 -5.98
CA LYS A 111 5.84 17.88 -5.99
C LYS A 111 4.35 17.61 -5.83
N CYS A 112 3.86 16.42 -6.18
CA CYS A 112 2.42 16.09 -6.04
C CYS A 112 2.06 15.57 -4.63
N VAL A 113 3.06 15.32 -3.77
CA VAL A 113 2.87 14.80 -2.42
C VAL A 113 3.09 15.92 -1.40
N ARG A 114 2.06 16.18 -0.60
CA ARG A 114 2.13 17.07 0.57
C ARG A 114 2.75 16.36 1.78
N ALA A 115 2.25 15.17 2.08
CA ALA A 115 2.83 14.27 3.07
C ALA A 115 2.42 12.83 2.76
N LEU A 116 3.32 11.89 3.07
CA LEU A 116 3.15 10.46 2.88
C LEU A 116 3.28 9.74 4.22
N VAL A 117 2.23 9.03 4.63
CA VAL A 117 2.32 7.99 5.65
C VAL A 117 2.58 6.65 4.95
N ALA A 118 3.81 6.15 5.09
CA ALA A 118 4.22 4.86 4.56
C ALA A 118 4.09 3.80 5.66
N HIS A 119 3.06 2.96 5.55
CA HIS A 119 2.68 1.99 6.57
C HIS A 119 3.16 0.57 6.20
N GLU A 120 4.18 0.10 6.91
CA GLU A 120 4.71 -1.27 6.82
C GLU A 120 4.99 -1.81 5.39
N PRO A 121 5.78 -1.11 4.55
CA PRO A 121 6.21 -1.64 3.26
C PRO A 121 7.10 -2.88 3.41
N PRO A 122 6.78 -4.04 2.77
CA PRO A 122 7.67 -5.19 2.72
C PRO A 122 8.82 -4.99 1.71
N ALA A 123 9.56 -3.87 1.83
CA ALA A 123 10.65 -3.47 0.95
C ALA A 123 11.97 -4.17 1.33
N PHE A 124 12.04 -5.48 1.08
CA PHE A 124 13.12 -6.35 1.58
C PHE A 124 14.49 -6.04 0.99
N ALA A 125 14.57 -5.33 -0.14
CA ALA A 125 15.84 -4.86 -0.70
C ALA A 125 16.66 -3.98 0.27
N LEU A 126 15.99 -3.35 1.25
CA LEU A 126 16.60 -2.50 2.27
C LEU A 126 17.21 -3.28 3.44
N LEU A 127 16.82 -4.54 3.62
CA LEU A 127 17.28 -5.35 4.73
C LEU A 127 18.79 -5.68 4.60
N PRO A 128 19.50 -5.92 5.72
CA PRO A 128 20.85 -6.46 5.66
C PRO A 128 20.89 -7.78 4.88
N GLU A 129 22.02 -8.07 4.25
CA GLU A 129 22.15 -9.15 3.25
C GLU A 129 21.56 -10.49 3.68
N GLU A 130 21.85 -10.93 4.91
CA GLU A 130 21.34 -12.21 5.42
C GLU A 130 19.81 -12.24 5.48
N TYR A 131 19.18 -11.17 5.98
CA TYR A 131 17.72 -11.07 6.07
C TYR A 131 17.08 -10.89 4.70
N ARG A 132 17.73 -10.12 3.81
CA ARG A 132 17.30 -9.94 2.42
C ARG A 132 17.30 -11.27 1.66
N ALA A 133 18.35 -12.08 1.79
CA ALA A 133 18.43 -13.40 1.15
C ALA A 133 17.36 -14.36 1.68
N LYS A 134 17.10 -14.37 2.99
CA LYS A 134 16.01 -15.16 3.59
C LYS A 134 14.64 -14.71 3.07
N ALA A 135 14.39 -13.41 3.00
CA ALA A 135 13.14 -12.87 2.50
C ALA A 135 12.94 -13.20 1.01
N ALA A 136 13.97 -13.05 0.18
CA ALA A 136 13.94 -13.43 -1.23
C ALA A 136 13.62 -14.93 -1.41
N GLY A 137 14.28 -15.80 -0.65
CA GLY A 137 13.99 -17.24 -0.66
C GLY A 137 12.56 -17.59 -0.27
N LEU A 138 12.01 -16.92 0.75
CA LEU A 138 10.61 -17.09 1.15
C LEU A 138 9.64 -16.64 0.05
N ILE A 139 9.90 -15.48 -0.56
CA ILE A 139 9.07 -14.94 -1.65
C ILE A 139 9.08 -15.87 -2.87
N GLU A 140 10.25 -16.36 -3.28
CA GLU A 140 10.35 -17.34 -4.38
C GLU A 140 9.67 -18.67 -4.04
N HIS A 141 9.75 -19.11 -2.78
CA HIS A 141 9.04 -20.31 -2.32
C HIS A 141 7.52 -20.15 -2.41
N ILE A 142 6.99 -19.01 -1.94
CA ILE A 142 5.56 -18.69 -2.02
C ILE A 142 5.11 -18.64 -3.48
N TYR A 143 5.85 -17.96 -4.36
CA TYR A 143 5.54 -17.89 -5.79
C TYR A 143 5.58 -19.27 -6.45
N SER A 144 6.60 -20.08 -6.16
CA SER A 144 6.72 -21.44 -6.68
C SER A 144 5.56 -22.33 -6.24
N LEU A 145 5.11 -22.21 -4.98
CA LEU A 145 3.92 -22.89 -4.47
C LEU A 145 2.65 -22.43 -5.18
N TYR A 146 2.50 -21.13 -5.44
CA TYR A 146 1.38 -20.59 -6.19
C TYR A 146 1.31 -21.22 -7.60
N ARG A 147 2.44 -21.26 -8.31
CA ARG A 147 2.51 -21.85 -9.66
C ARG A 147 2.27 -23.36 -9.67
N ALA A 148 2.71 -24.07 -8.64
CA ALA A 148 2.62 -25.53 -8.57
C ALA A 148 1.31 -26.07 -7.98
N LYS A 149 0.74 -25.38 -6.98
CA LYS A 149 -0.36 -25.87 -6.15
C LYS A 149 -1.53 -24.87 -6.03
N GLY A 150 -1.42 -23.70 -6.64
CA GLY A 150 -2.46 -22.68 -6.64
C GLY A 150 -2.44 -21.76 -5.42
N ILE A 151 -3.38 -20.81 -5.42
CA ILE A 151 -3.44 -19.68 -4.49
C ILE A 151 -3.53 -20.13 -3.03
N GLN A 152 -4.37 -21.13 -2.72
CA GLN A 152 -4.62 -21.55 -1.35
C GLN A 152 -3.34 -22.04 -0.65
N ALA A 153 -2.57 -22.90 -1.32
CA ALA A 153 -1.31 -23.42 -0.79
C ALA A 153 -0.26 -22.31 -0.57
N ALA A 154 -0.19 -21.34 -1.48
CA ALA A 154 0.71 -20.19 -1.33
C ALA A 154 0.27 -19.25 -0.21
N MET A 155 -1.04 -19.02 -0.08
CA MET A 155 -1.62 -18.17 0.95
C MET A 155 -1.45 -18.76 2.34
N GLU A 156 -1.50 -20.08 2.52
CA GLU A 156 -1.21 -20.73 3.80
C GLU A 156 0.20 -20.40 4.31
N VAL A 157 1.19 -20.40 3.41
CA VAL A 157 2.58 -20.03 3.76
C VAL A 157 2.72 -18.52 3.97
N PHE A 158 2.15 -17.71 3.08
CA PHE A 158 2.18 -16.25 3.18
C PHE A 158 1.52 -15.76 4.48
N SER A 159 0.30 -16.23 4.75
CA SER A 159 -0.41 -15.94 5.98
C SER A 159 0.30 -16.54 7.19
N GLY A 160 0.93 -17.72 7.10
CA GLY A 160 1.71 -18.29 8.21
C GLY A 160 2.82 -17.37 8.75
N GLY A 161 3.43 -16.55 7.87
CA GLY A 161 4.42 -15.53 8.26
C GLY A 161 3.84 -14.20 8.76
N LEU A 162 2.58 -13.91 8.44
CA LEU A 162 1.86 -12.68 8.80
C LEU A 162 0.86 -12.85 9.97
N SER A 163 0.43 -14.09 10.24
CA SER A 163 -0.77 -14.42 11.04
C SER A 163 -0.49 -14.79 12.49
N ALA A 164 0.69 -14.49 13.01
CA ALA A 164 0.96 -14.70 14.44
C ALA A 164 0.28 -13.63 15.34
N GLY A 165 -0.34 -12.59 14.75
CA GLY A 165 -1.02 -11.50 15.46
C GLY A 165 -2.55 -11.51 15.32
N GLU A 166 -3.19 -10.58 16.03
CA GLU A 166 -4.65 -10.41 16.14
C GLU A 166 -5.35 -10.23 14.77
N ASP A 167 -4.62 -9.70 13.79
CA ASP A 167 -5.09 -9.44 12.43
C ASP A 167 -5.20 -10.69 11.53
N GLY A 168 -4.57 -11.82 11.93
CA GLY A 168 -4.40 -12.97 11.05
C GLY A 168 -5.72 -13.57 10.54
N ALA A 169 -6.75 -13.60 11.39
CA ALA A 169 -8.06 -14.14 11.00
C ALA A 169 -8.76 -13.26 9.97
N THR A 170 -8.78 -11.94 10.20
CA THR A 170 -9.40 -10.98 9.29
C THR A 170 -8.63 -10.90 7.97
N MET A 171 -7.30 -10.93 8.00
CA MET A 171 -6.48 -10.93 6.79
C MET A 171 -6.74 -12.17 5.92
N ARG A 172 -6.84 -13.35 6.53
CA ARG A 172 -7.25 -14.59 5.83
C ARG A 172 -8.64 -14.46 5.23
N TYR A 173 -9.59 -13.87 5.95
CA TYR A 173 -10.94 -13.65 5.44
C TYR A 173 -10.97 -12.64 4.28
N CYS A 174 -10.20 -11.55 4.34
CA CYS A 174 -10.15 -10.55 3.27
C CYS A 174 -9.59 -11.13 1.97
N MET A 175 -8.60 -12.02 2.07
CA MET A 175 -7.93 -12.66 0.93
C MET A 175 -8.51 -14.05 0.59
N ASP A 176 -9.64 -14.44 1.20
CA ASP A 176 -10.25 -15.74 0.93
C ASP A 176 -10.84 -15.77 -0.49
N ILE A 177 -10.17 -16.52 -1.37
CA ILE A 177 -10.56 -16.70 -2.77
C ILE A 177 -11.93 -17.37 -2.94
N MET A 178 -12.45 -18.03 -1.91
CA MET A 178 -13.78 -18.65 -1.92
C MET A 178 -14.90 -17.62 -1.77
N ARG A 179 -14.59 -16.38 -1.40
CA ARG A 179 -15.57 -15.30 -1.24
C ARG A 179 -16.05 -14.70 -2.55
N GLY A 180 -15.34 -14.94 -3.67
CA GLY A 180 -15.80 -14.49 -4.98
C GLY A 180 -14.71 -14.43 -6.04
N ASP A 181 -15.16 -14.38 -7.30
CA ASP A 181 -14.29 -14.36 -8.47
C ASP A 181 -13.37 -13.14 -8.50
N GLU A 182 -13.83 -12.00 -7.99
CA GLU A 182 -13.03 -10.78 -7.83
C GLU A 182 -11.80 -11.02 -6.95
N ILE A 183 -11.99 -11.51 -5.72
CA ILE A 183 -10.89 -11.73 -4.76
C ILE A 183 -9.91 -12.77 -5.31
N ARG A 184 -10.43 -13.80 -5.98
CA ARG A 184 -9.61 -14.81 -6.65
C ARG A 184 -8.77 -14.20 -7.78
N ALA A 185 -9.36 -13.38 -8.65
CA ALA A 185 -8.66 -12.71 -9.74
C ALA A 185 -7.58 -11.74 -9.22
N ASN A 186 -7.91 -10.91 -8.23
CA ASN A 186 -6.97 -9.99 -7.60
C ASN A 186 -5.79 -10.75 -6.98
N SER A 187 -6.07 -11.86 -6.29
CA SER A 187 -5.01 -12.70 -5.71
C SER A 187 -4.10 -13.29 -6.78
N MET A 188 -4.65 -13.85 -7.86
CA MET A 188 -3.84 -14.36 -9.00
C MET A 188 -2.96 -13.28 -9.58
N TYR A 189 -3.53 -12.11 -9.82
CA TYR A 189 -2.84 -10.98 -10.43
C TYR A 189 -1.70 -10.47 -9.52
N TRP A 190 -1.94 -10.36 -8.21
CA TRP A 190 -0.92 -10.02 -7.22
C TRP A 190 0.23 -11.04 -7.18
N PHE A 191 -0.08 -12.35 -7.12
CA PHE A 191 0.95 -13.39 -7.13
C PHE A 191 1.80 -13.35 -8.40
N GLU A 192 1.17 -13.14 -9.56
CA GLU A 192 1.85 -13.19 -10.85
C GLU A 192 2.76 -11.97 -11.07
N PHE A 193 2.28 -10.77 -10.73
CA PHE A 193 2.91 -9.52 -11.17
C PHE A 193 3.48 -8.65 -10.05
N GLU A 194 3.06 -8.82 -8.80
CA GLU A 194 3.51 -7.94 -7.70
C GLU A 194 4.44 -8.61 -6.71
N LEU A 195 4.08 -9.81 -6.23
CA LEU A 195 4.70 -10.43 -5.06
C LEU A 195 6.24 -10.37 -5.10
N ARG A 196 6.83 -10.77 -6.24
CA ARG A 196 8.28 -10.78 -6.45
C ARG A 196 8.85 -9.39 -6.71
N GLN A 197 8.27 -8.65 -7.66
CA GLN A 197 8.83 -7.38 -8.12
C GLN A 197 8.79 -6.30 -7.02
N TYR A 198 7.73 -6.25 -6.22
CA TYR A 198 7.53 -5.17 -5.25
C TYR A 198 8.39 -5.39 -4.02
N THR A 199 8.45 -6.63 -3.53
CA THR A 199 9.24 -6.96 -2.32
C THR A 199 10.75 -6.89 -2.57
N SER A 200 11.18 -7.09 -3.82
CA SER A 200 12.58 -6.95 -4.24
C SER A 200 12.92 -5.56 -4.81
N ALA A 201 11.96 -4.63 -4.86
CA ALA A 201 12.17 -3.32 -5.44
C ALA A 201 13.24 -2.52 -4.69
N VAL A 202 14.17 -1.95 -5.45
CA VAL A 202 15.18 -1.03 -4.92
C VAL A 202 14.59 0.37 -4.93
N LEU A 203 14.29 0.89 -3.73
CA LEU A 203 13.82 2.26 -3.54
C LEU A 203 15.01 3.23 -3.44
N ASP A 204 14.89 4.38 -4.11
CA ASP A 204 15.90 5.44 -4.06
C ASP A 204 15.88 6.13 -2.68
N VAL A 205 16.75 5.66 -1.79
CA VAL A 205 16.86 6.19 -0.42
C VAL A 205 17.38 7.62 -0.39
N GLU A 206 18.18 8.04 -1.37
CA GLU A 206 18.71 9.41 -1.41
C GLU A 206 17.58 10.42 -1.62
N VAL A 207 16.66 10.11 -2.56
CA VAL A 207 15.48 10.94 -2.79
C VAL A 207 14.54 10.90 -1.58
N ILE A 208 14.33 9.74 -0.95
CA ILE A 208 13.51 9.64 0.28
C ILE A 208 14.10 10.54 1.39
N VAL A 209 15.42 10.56 1.56
CA VAL A 209 16.10 11.41 2.54
C VAL A 209 16.00 12.89 2.17
N ALA A 210 16.11 13.25 0.89
CA ALA A 210 15.92 14.62 0.43
C ALA A 210 14.49 15.12 0.70
N GLU A 211 13.50 14.24 0.59
CA GLU A 211 12.08 14.53 0.81
C GLU A 211 11.60 14.14 2.22
N LYS A 212 12.53 13.96 3.17
CA LYS A 212 12.24 13.44 4.51
C LYS A 212 11.14 14.20 5.24
N GLU A 213 10.99 15.50 5.02
CA GLU A 213 9.95 16.30 5.69
C GLU A 213 8.53 15.83 5.33
N LYS A 214 8.34 15.32 4.11
CA LYS A 214 7.06 14.76 3.65
C LYS A 214 6.86 13.31 4.07
N TYR A 215 7.94 12.57 4.36
CA TYR A 215 7.89 11.13 4.63
C TYR A 215 7.63 10.83 6.11
N ILE A 216 6.56 10.10 6.42
CA ILE A 216 6.16 9.70 7.77
C ILE A 216 6.22 8.15 7.83
N PRO A 217 7.29 7.57 8.40
CA PRO A 217 7.39 6.13 8.61
C PRO A 217 6.37 5.67 9.64
N ALA A 218 5.55 4.67 9.34
CA ALA A 218 4.52 4.18 10.24
C ALA A 218 4.44 2.65 10.29
N ALA A 219 4.00 2.16 11.44
CA ALA A 219 3.64 0.77 11.68
C ALA A 219 2.49 0.67 12.69
N GLY A 220 1.76 -0.44 12.69
CA GLY A 220 0.80 -0.76 13.73
C GLY A 220 1.50 -0.88 15.09
N ALA A 221 0.79 -0.48 16.14
CA ALA A 221 1.23 -0.58 17.52
C ALA A 221 1.36 -2.04 17.97
N THR A 222 0.53 -2.94 17.42
CA THR A 222 0.52 -4.37 17.77
C THR A 222 1.14 -5.27 16.68
N SER A 223 1.72 -4.69 15.62
CA SER A 223 2.32 -5.44 14.51
C SER A 223 3.61 -6.21 14.85
N GLY A 224 4.18 -6.00 16.04
CA GLY A 224 5.40 -6.67 16.49
C GLY A 224 6.54 -6.49 15.48
N ASP A 225 7.15 -7.61 15.08
CA ASP A 225 8.24 -7.70 14.10
C ASP A 225 7.75 -8.18 12.71
N GLY A 226 6.52 -7.79 12.33
CA GLY A 226 5.94 -8.12 11.03
C GLY A 226 6.84 -7.74 9.85
N PRO A 227 6.65 -8.36 8.67
CA PRO A 227 7.59 -8.25 7.54
C PRO A 227 7.80 -6.82 7.02
N GLY A 228 6.83 -5.92 7.21
CA GLY A 228 6.98 -4.51 6.87
C GLY A 228 7.62 -3.64 7.95
N VAL A 229 7.74 -4.12 9.19
CA VAL A 229 8.25 -3.36 10.34
C VAL A 229 9.76 -3.18 10.27
N GLY A 230 10.50 -4.23 9.91
CA GLY A 230 11.96 -4.15 9.72
C GLY A 230 12.37 -3.12 8.65
N PRO A 231 11.85 -3.22 7.41
CA PRO A 231 12.15 -2.25 6.36
C PRO A 231 11.77 -0.80 6.73
N ILE A 232 10.59 -0.58 7.32
CA ILE A 232 10.17 0.78 7.67
C ILE A 232 11.00 1.38 8.80
N ALA A 233 11.47 0.58 9.76
CA ALA A 233 12.39 1.01 10.81
C ALA A 233 13.75 1.44 10.23
N LEU A 234 14.27 0.71 9.23
CA LEU A 234 15.50 1.10 8.53
C LEU A 234 15.32 2.42 7.77
N LEU A 235 14.21 2.60 7.06
CA LEU A 235 13.92 3.88 6.38
C LEU A 235 13.75 5.02 7.38
N ALA A 236 13.07 4.80 8.50
CA ALA A 236 12.92 5.78 9.58
C ALA A 236 14.29 6.27 10.06
N GLY A 237 15.23 5.34 10.32
CA GLY A 237 16.60 5.69 10.67
C GLY A 237 17.33 6.50 9.58
N LYS A 238 17.13 6.19 8.30
CA LYS A 238 17.73 6.94 7.18
C LYS A 238 17.20 8.37 7.09
N VAL A 239 15.91 8.58 7.32
CA VAL A 239 15.30 9.92 7.31
C VAL A 239 15.42 10.67 8.64
N GLY A 240 16.04 10.06 9.66
CA GLY A 240 16.22 10.65 10.99
C GLY A 240 14.92 10.81 11.77
N LYS A 241 13.95 9.90 11.59
CA LYS A 241 12.64 9.90 12.27
C LYS A 241 12.43 8.60 13.04
N GLU A 242 11.54 8.64 14.03
CA GLU A 242 11.01 7.43 14.65
C GLU A 242 9.87 6.84 13.82
N VAL A 243 9.63 5.54 13.99
CA VAL A 243 8.44 4.89 13.41
C VAL A 243 7.22 5.28 14.24
N VAL A 244 6.27 5.97 13.60
CA VAL A 244 4.99 6.29 14.22
C VAL A 244 4.18 5.01 14.42
N ARG A 245 3.69 4.80 15.65
CA ARG A 245 2.82 3.67 15.98
C ARG A 245 1.35 4.07 15.83
N LEU A 246 0.71 3.60 14.77
CA LEU A 246 -0.74 3.74 14.57
C LEU A 246 -1.49 2.68 15.40
N PRO A 247 -2.73 2.94 15.86
CA PRO A 247 -3.50 1.95 16.62
C PRO A 247 -3.70 0.63 15.87
N GLY A 248 -3.77 -0.47 16.63
CA GLY A 248 -3.97 -1.83 16.10
C GLY A 248 -2.76 -2.38 15.34
N GLY A 249 -3.01 -3.39 14.51
CA GLY A 249 -1.99 -4.09 13.72
C GLY A 249 -1.86 -3.60 12.28
N HIS A 250 -1.42 -4.48 11.38
CA HIS A 250 -1.22 -4.22 9.96
C HIS A 250 -2.49 -3.75 9.23
N ILE A 251 -3.66 -4.24 9.64
CA ILE A 251 -4.94 -3.98 8.97
C ILE A 251 -5.97 -3.25 9.84
N SER A 252 -5.51 -2.49 10.83
CA SER A 252 -6.40 -1.73 11.73
C SER A 252 -7.28 -0.70 11.03
N TYR A 253 -6.93 -0.26 9.82
CA TYR A 253 -7.82 0.53 8.97
C TYR A 253 -9.13 -0.20 8.62
N MET A 254 -9.13 -1.54 8.58
CA MET A 254 -10.32 -2.36 8.38
C MET A 254 -10.98 -2.79 9.70
N THR A 255 -10.20 -3.21 10.70
CA THR A 255 -10.75 -3.80 11.94
C THR A 255 -11.19 -2.75 12.96
N GLU A 256 -10.56 -1.58 12.96
CA GLU A 256 -10.81 -0.47 13.90
C GLU A 256 -10.87 0.89 13.16
N PRO A 257 -11.75 1.04 12.14
CA PRO A 257 -11.67 2.13 11.16
C PRO A 257 -11.77 3.53 11.78
N GLU A 258 -12.57 3.72 12.82
CA GLU A 258 -12.70 5.02 13.51
C GLU A 258 -11.43 5.41 14.24
N ILE A 259 -10.89 4.49 15.04
CA ILE A 259 -9.70 4.70 15.87
C ILE A 259 -8.51 4.97 14.95
N PHE A 260 -8.36 4.16 13.90
CA PHE A 260 -7.32 4.33 12.89
C PHE A 260 -7.45 5.67 12.16
N ALA A 261 -8.66 6.03 11.68
CA ALA A 261 -8.90 7.29 10.98
C ALA A 261 -8.55 8.51 11.84
N ASN A 262 -8.93 8.52 13.11
CA ASN A 262 -8.61 9.62 14.03
C ASN A 262 -7.10 9.75 14.25
N ALA A 263 -6.38 8.64 14.39
CA ALA A 263 -4.93 8.65 14.51
C ALA A 263 -4.24 9.15 13.23
N LEU A 264 -4.68 8.68 12.06
CA LEU A 264 -4.15 9.10 10.77
C LEU A 264 -4.40 10.60 10.52
N TRP A 265 -5.61 11.09 10.83
CA TRP A 265 -5.93 12.52 10.79
C TRP A 265 -4.97 13.33 11.67
N GLY A 266 -4.72 12.89 12.91
CA GLY A 266 -3.82 13.59 13.83
C GLY A 266 -2.38 13.74 13.33
N LEU A 267 -1.93 12.87 12.42
CA LEU A 267 -0.65 13.03 11.74
C LEU A 267 -0.68 14.13 10.68
N PHE A 268 -1.69 14.11 9.81
CA PHE A 268 -1.82 15.11 8.75
C PHE A 268 -2.20 16.49 9.27
N GLU A 269 -2.98 16.58 10.35
CA GLU A 269 -3.34 17.85 10.98
C GLU A 269 -2.09 18.62 11.44
N LYS A 270 -1.06 17.92 11.95
CA LYS A 270 0.21 18.53 12.33
C LYS A 270 0.94 19.14 11.13
N VAL A 271 0.90 18.48 9.98
CA VAL A 271 1.48 18.98 8.71
C VAL A 271 0.71 20.19 8.18
N ILE A 272 -0.61 20.23 8.35
CA ILE A 272 -1.43 21.39 7.93
C ILE A 272 -1.09 22.63 8.78
N LYS A 273 -0.71 22.44 10.04
CA LYS A 273 -0.43 23.52 11.00
C LYS A 273 1.03 24.01 11.00
N SER A 274 1.95 23.29 10.36
CA SER A 274 3.38 23.64 10.24
C SER A 274 3.66 24.54 9.04
#